data_AF-A0A1I3YE07-F1
#
_entry.id   AF-A0A1I3YE07-F1
#
_cell.length_a   1.000
_cell.length_b   1.000
_cell.length_c   1.000
_cell.angle_alpha   90.00
_cell.angle_beta   90.00
_cell.angle_gamma   90.00
#
_symmetry.space_group_name_H-M   'P 1'
#
loop_
_entity.id
_entity.type
_entity.pdbx_description
1 polymer ?
#
loop_
_entity_poly.entity_id
_entity_poly.type
_entity_poly.pdbx_seq_one_letter_code
_entity_poly.pdbx_strand_id
1 'polypeptide(L)' 'MFRHPILLLLVLLFGVVVLGLLAIGAFPPTVTPQPVERTVPAERFGTR' A
#
# COMPACT_ATOMS: atom_id res chain seq x y z
N MET A 1 30.17 17.62 16.73
CA MET A 1 28.94 18.25 17.28
C MET A 1 27.90 18.29 16.17
N PHE A 2 26.75 17.65 16.37
CA PHE A 2 25.69 17.59 15.37
C PHE A 2 25.15 19.00 15.16
N ARG A 3 25.47 19.63 14.03
CA ARG A 3 25.15 21.04 13.75
C ARG A 3 23.65 21.32 13.74
N HIS A 4 22.84 20.28 13.59
CA HIS A 4 21.38 20.37 13.50
C HIS A 4 20.71 19.27 14.34
N PRO A 5 20.61 19.44 15.67
CA PRO A 5 20.01 18.44 16.54
C PRO A 5 18.54 18.15 16.19
N ILE A 6 17.83 19.13 15.65
CA ILE A 6 16.46 18.98 15.16
C ILE A 6 16.38 17.99 13.99
N LEU A 7 17.33 18.05 13.05
CA LEU A 7 17.38 17.10 11.94
C LEU A 7 17.59 15.67 12.44
N LEU A 8 18.41 15.47 13.48
CA LEU A 8 18.61 14.16 14.09
C LEU A 8 17.32 13.62 14.70
N LEU A 9 16.56 14.46 15.41
CA LEU A 9 15.24 14.10 15.96
C LEU A 9 14.25 13.70 14.87
N LEU A 10 14.20 14.44 13.76
CA LEU A 10 13.32 14.11 12.63
C LEU A 10 13.69 12.78 11.98
N VAL A 11 14.99 12.52 11.77
CA VAL A 11 15.46 11.25 11.22
C VAL A 11 15.11 10.09 12.16
N LEU A 12 15.30 10.28 13.47
CA LEU A 12 14.94 9.27 14.47
C LEU A 12 13.44 8.97 14.44
N LEU A 13 12.61 10.01 14.46
CA LEU A 13 11.15 9.88 14.41
C LEU A 13 10.71 9.14 13.14
N PHE A 14 11.24 9.55 11.98
CA PHE A 14 10.92 8.91 10.71
C PHE A 14 11.34 7.43 10.69
N GLY A 15 12.53 7.13 11.22
CA GLY A 15 13.02 5.75 11.35
C GLY A 15 12.12 4.88 12.22
N VAL A 16 11.67 5.39 13.39
CA VAL A 16 10.75 4.68 14.28
C VAL A 16 9.40 4.41 13.58
N VAL A 17 8.87 5.39 12.86
CA VAL A 17 7.61 5.22 12.11
C VAL A 17 7.75 4.15 11.03
N VAL A 18 8.81 4.20 10.22
CA VAL A 18 9.05 3.22 9.15
C VAL A 18 9.21 1.80 9.74
N LEU A 19 10.02 1.65 10.79
CA LEU A 19 10.19 0.37 11.47
C LEU A 19 8.89 -0.14 12.08
N GLY A 20 8.08 0.74 12.68
CA GLY A 20 6.77 0.39 13.21
C GLY A 20 5.82 -0.12 12.12
N LEU A 21 5.74 0.58 10.98
CA LEU A 21 4.91 0.20 9.84
C LEU A 21 5.34 -1.16 9.25
N LEU A 22 6.65 -1.41 9.18
CA LEU A 22 7.20 -2.71 8.75
C LEU A 22 6.86 -3.83 9.75
N ALA A 23 7.01 -3.58 11.05
CA ALA A 23 6.76 -4.58 12.09
C ALA A 23 5.29 -5.02 12.15
N ILE A 24 4.35 -4.10 11.91
CA ILE A 24 2.91 -4.42 11.93
C ILE A 24 2.38 -4.91 10.57
N GLY A 25 3.22 -4.93 9.53
CA GLY A 25 2.78 -5.31 8.18
C GLY A 25 1.73 -4.35 7.62
N ALA A 26 1.88 -3.03 7.81
CA ALA A 26 0.96 -2.01 7.30
C ALA A 26 0.96 -1.88 5.76
N PHE A 27 1.57 -2.83 5.06
CA PHE A 27 1.65 -2.89 3.61
C PHE A 27 0.58 -3.85 3.10
N PRO A 28 -0.10 -3.52 1.99
CA PRO A 28 -1.11 -4.40 1.42
C PRO A 28 -0.47 -5.74 1.01
N PRO A 29 -1.18 -6.86 1.17
CA PRO A 29 -0.69 -8.14 0.69
C PRO A 29 -0.50 -8.08 -0.82
N THR A 30 0.59 -8.69 -1.31
CA THR A 30 0.78 -8.87 -2.75
C THR A 30 -0.23 -9.92 -3.23
N VAL A 31 -1.24 -9.48 -3.98
CA VAL A 31 -2.24 -10.36 -4.60
C VAL A 31 -1.98 -10.46 -6.11
N THR A 32 -1.92 -11.68 -6.63
CA THR A 32 -1.89 -11.92 -8.07
C THR A 32 -3.27 -11.58 -8.65
N PRO A 33 -3.37 -10.70 -9.66
CA PRO A 33 -4.64 -10.41 -10.32
C PRO A 33 -5.26 -11.72 -10.85
N GLN A 34 -6.46 -12.06 -10.37
CA GLN A 34 -7.19 -13.22 -10.89
C GLN A 34 -8.12 -12.78 -12.02
N PRO A 35 -8.14 -13.50 -13.15
CA PRO A 35 -9.18 -13.32 -14.17
C PRO A 35 -10.53 -13.58 -13.53
N VAL A 36 -11.36 -12.54 -13.44
CA VAL A 36 -12.75 -12.70 -13.01
C VAL A 36 -13.55 -13.10 -14.24
N GLU A 37 -13.99 -14.36 -14.29
CA GLU A 37 -15.00 -14.79 -15.24
C GLU A 37 -16.31 -14.07 -14.94
N ARG A 38 -16.47 -12.88 -15.51
CA ARG A 38 -17.72 -12.14 -15.45
C ARG A 38 -18.64 -12.78 -16.48
N THR A 39 -19.61 -13.57 -16.02
CA THR A 39 -20.79 -13.88 -16.83
C THR A 39 -21.47 -12.57 -17.19
N VAL A 40 -21.21 -12.07 -18.40
CA VAL A 40 -21.88 -10.87 -18.91
C VAL A 40 -23.33 -11.29 -19.20
N PRO A 41 -24.33 -10.71 -18.52
CA PRO A 41 -25.72 -11.08 -18.78
C PRO A 41 -26.04 -10.85 -20.26
N ALA A 42 -26.58 -11.86 -20.93
CA ALA A 42 -26.91 -11.80 -22.35
C ALA A 42 -27.88 -10.64 -22.68
N GLU A 43 -28.67 -10.20 -21.69
CA GLU A 43 -29.57 -9.04 -21.77
C GLU A 43 -28.83 -7.72 -22.09
N ARG A 44 -27.52 -7.63 -21.85
CA ARG A 44 -26.70 -6.44 -22.19
C ARG A 44 -26.31 -6.38 -23.66
N PHE A 45 -26.40 -7.50 -24.37
CA PHE A 45 -26.15 -7.57 -25.80
C PHE A 45 -27.50 -7.62 -26.50
N GLY A 46 -28.16 -6.46 -26.60
CA GLY A 46 -29.34 -6.32 -27.45
C GLY A 46 -28.97 -6.55 -28.91
N THR A 47 -29.09 -7.79 -29.37
CA THR A 47 -29.14 -8.11 -30.80
C THR A 47 -30.44 -7.54 -31.35
N ARG A 48 -30.29 -6.58 -32.27
CA ARG A 48 -31.38 -5.97 -33.03
C ARG A 48 -32.07 -6.99 -33.92
#